data_AF-A0A929QUN8-F1
#
_entry.id   AF-A0A929QUN8-F1
#
_cell.length_a   1.000
_cell.length_b   1.000
_cell.length_c   1.000
_cell.angle_alpha   90.00
_cell.angle_beta   90.00
_cell.angle_gamma   90.00
#
_symmetry.space_group_name_H-M   'P 1'
#
loop_
_entity.id
_entity.type
_entity.pdbx_description
1 polymer ?
#
loop_
_entity_poly.entity_id
_entity_poly.type
_entity_poly.pdbx_seq_one_letter_code
_entity_poly.pdbx_strand_id
1 'polypeptide(L)'
;MLSEEQEHTYEKAMDQALRFLAPRFLSSYELRQKMIRKGIPSKLIDQVEAKLIEYDYINDDRLAEQVANLYKRECKRGLFYIKNKMRLRGLEPGQHLDDYDERQAAFRVVQRKYGLD
;
A
#
# COMPACT_ATOMS: atom_id res chain seq x y z
N MET A 1 28.66 0.85 21.83
CA MET A 1 27.89 2.09 21.58
C MET A 1 26.50 1.88 22.16
N LEU A 2 26.22 2.49 23.31
CA LEU A 2 24.85 2.59 23.82
C LEU A 2 24.13 3.55 22.86
N SER A 3 23.16 3.03 22.12
CA SER A 3 22.25 3.82 21.30
C SER A 3 21.59 4.86 22.19
N GLU A 4 21.75 6.13 21.84
CA GLU A 4 20.96 7.23 22.41
C GLU A 4 19.48 6.82 22.38
N GLU A 5 18.83 6.83 23.55
CA GLU A 5 17.38 6.69 23.61
C GLU A 5 16.79 7.85 22.80
N GLN A 6 16.33 7.57 21.58
CA GLN A 6 15.67 8.57 20.77
C GLN A 6 14.35 8.94 21.44
N GLU A 7 14.31 10.14 21.99
CA GLU A 7 13.07 10.71 22.51
C GLU A 7 12.08 10.90 21.35
N HIS A 8 11.03 10.07 21.36
CA HIS A 8 9.96 10.11 20.39
C HIS A 8 8.83 11.03 20.87
N THR A 9 8.72 12.20 20.25
CA THR A 9 7.59 13.13 20.43
C THR A 9 6.58 12.94 19.30
N TYR A 10 5.32 13.32 19.55
CA TYR A 10 4.26 13.27 18.55
C TYR A 10 4.63 14.03 17.27
N GLU A 11 5.19 15.23 17.40
CA GLU A 11 5.62 16.06 16.27
C GLU A 11 6.69 15.36 15.43
N LYS A 12 7.73 14.79 16.06
CA LYS A 12 8.78 14.04 15.35
C LYS A 12 8.22 12.81 14.64
N ALA A 13 7.26 12.12 15.25
CA ALA A 13 6.62 10.94 14.65
C ALA A 13 5.71 11.33 13.47
N MET A 14 4.96 12.43 13.59
CA MET A 14 4.15 12.99 12.51
C MET A 14 5.01 13.42 11.32
N ASP A 15 6.08 14.19 11.56
CA ASP A 15 7.04 14.58 10.52
C ASP A 15 7.65 13.37 9.82
N GLN A 16 8.02 12.34 10.59
CA GLN A 16 8.58 11.11 10.05
C GLN A 16 7.55 10.36 9.19
N ALA A 17 6.27 10.35 9.58
CA ALA A 17 5.19 9.74 8.81
C ALA A 17 4.92 10.51 7.50
N LEU A 18 4.87 11.84 7.54
CA LEU A 18 4.72 12.68 6.35
C LEU A 18 5.88 12.47 5.36
N ARG A 19 7.12 12.35 5.85
CA ARG A 19 8.28 12.00 4.99
C ARG A 19 8.13 10.64 4.32
N PHE A 20 7.48 9.67 4.97
CA PHE A 20 7.22 8.37 4.36
C PHE A 20 6.12 8.41 3.30
N LEU A 21 5.13 9.28 3.47
CA LEU A 21 4.02 9.46 2.54
C LEU A 21 4.38 10.34 1.34
N ALA A 22 5.38 11.23 1.47
CA ALA A 22 5.76 12.17 0.41
C ALA A 22 6.09 11.52 -0.96
N PRO A 23 6.83 10.40 -1.05
CA PRO A 23 7.21 9.83 -2.35
C PRO A 23 6.09 9.04 -3.03
N ARG A 24 5.18 8.45 -2.25
CA ARG A 24 4.07 7.62 -2.74
C ARG A 24 3.03 7.38 -1.65
N PHE A 25 1.80 7.08 -2.07
CA PHE A 25 0.78 6.57 -1.17
C PHE A 25 1.22 5.24 -0.51
N LEU A 26 0.99 5.18 0.81
CA LEU A 26 1.18 4.00 1.65
C LEU A 26 -0.17 3.61 2.23
N SER A 27 -0.36 2.32 2.46
CA SER A 27 -1.45 1.87 3.33
C SER A 27 -1.14 2.16 4.80
N SER A 28 -2.16 2.12 5.66
CA SER A 28 -2.02 2.07 7.12
C SER A 28 -0.98 1.03 7.53
N TYR A 29 -1.12 -0.20 7.02
CA TYR A 29 -0.18 -1.28 7.30
C TYR A 29 1.27 -0.93 6.91
N GLU A 30 1.50 -0.42 5.68
CA GLU A 30 2.83 -0.04 5.22
C GLU A 30 3.46 1.07 6.07
N LEU A 31 2.65 2.07 6.48
CA LEU A 31 3.10 3.15 7.36
C LEU A 31 3.50 2.61 8.73
N ARG A 32 2.62 1.84 9.40
CA ARG A 32 2.91 1.23 10.71
C ARG A 32 4.20 0.44 10.67
N GLN A 33 4.38 -0.41 9.67
CA GLN A 33 5.59 -1.22 9.51
C GLN A 33 6.85 -0.36 9.32
N LYS A 34 6.76 0.80 8.65
CA LYS A 34 7.89 1.74 8.53
C LYS A 34 8.20 2.44 9.85
N MET A 35 7.17 2.87 10.59
CA MET A 35 7.34 3.54 11.88
C MET A 35 7.88 2.58 12.95
N ILE A 36 7.42 1.33 12.99
CA ILE A 36 7.95 0.28 13.87
C ILE A 36 9.43 0.03 13.60
N ARG A 37 9.85 -0.08 12.33
CA ARG A 37 11.27 -0.24 11.96
C ARG A 37 12.14 0.95 12.36
N LYS A 38 11.53 2.12 12.65
CA LYS A 38 12.22 3.30 13.17
C LYS A 38 12.24 3.36 14.70
N GLY A 39 11.70 2.37 15.40
CA GLY A 39 11.66 2.32 16.86
C GLY A 39 10.54 3.16 17.49
N ILE A 40 9.62 3.70 16.69
CA ILE A 40 8.55 4.56 17.19
C ILE A 40 7.58 3.74 18.05
N PRO A 41 7.19 4.17 19.27
CA PRO A 41 6.33 3.40 20.14
C PRO A 41 4.92 3.25 19.56
N SER A 42 4.29 2.08 19.75
CA SER A 42 2.97 1.77 19.20
C SER A 42 1.92 2.84 19.51
N LYS A 43 1.85 3.31 20.77
CA LYS A 43 0.92 4.37 21.20
C LYS A 43 1.06 5.64 20.36
N LEU A 44 2.28 6.01 19.98
CA LEU A 44 2.53 7.21 19.17
C LEU A 44 2.18 6.98 17.70
N ILE A 45 2.44 5.77 17.20
CA ILE A 45 2.01 5.33 15.87
C ILE A 45 0.49 5.41 15.77
N ASP A 46 -0.25 4.89 16.75
CA ASP A 46 -1.72 4.90 16.75
C ASP A 46 -2.27 6.33 16.71
N GLN A 47 -1.67 7.27 17.48
CA GLN A 47 -2.07 8.68 17.49
C GLN A 47 -1.79 9.39 16.16
N VAL A 48 -0.62 9.16 15.57
CA VAL A 48 -0.24 9.76 14.28
C VAL A 48 -1.09 9.21 13.15
N GLU A 49 -1.27 7.89 13.11
CA GLU A 49 -2.12 7.20 12.13
C GLU A 49 -3.56 7.69 12.18
N ALA A 50 -4.15 7.80 13.37
CA ALA A 50 -5.51 8.32 13.53
C ALA A 50 -5.66 9.73 12.92
N LYS A 51 -4.69 10.64 13.15
CA LYS A 51 -4.72 11.97 12.54
C LYS A 51 -4.49 11.97 11.03
N LEU A 52 -3.63 11.09 10.53
CA LEU A 52 -3.42 10.96 9.08
C LEU A 52 -4.65 10.40 8.36
N ILE A 53 -5.41 9.52 9.01
CA ILE A 53 -6.71 9.04 8.51
C ILE A 53 -7.75 10.17 8.57
N GLU A 54 -7.84 10.91 9.68
CA GLU A 54 -8.76 12.05 9.83
C GLU A 54 -8.54 13.12 8.76
N TYR A 55 -7.28 13.41 8.45
CA TYR A 55 -6.89 14.36 7.40
C TYR A 55 -6.87 13.75 5.99
N ASP A 56 -7.31 12.50 5.83
CA ASP A 56 -7.38 11.77 4.55
C ASP A 56 -6.02 11.61 3.83
N TYR A 57 -4.90 11.73 4.55
CA TYR A 57 -3.57 11.35 4.04
C TYR A 57 -3.41 9.83 3.91
N ILE A 58 -4.12 9.07 4.76
CA ILE A 58 -4.23 7.61 4.66
C ILE A 58 -5.68 7.26 4.35
N ASN A 59 -5.86 6.52 3.27
CA ASN A 59 -7.14 6.01 2.85
C ASN A 59 -6.91 4.69 2.11
N ASP A 60 -7.03 3.58 2.83
CA ASP A 60 -6.68 2.25 2.33
C ASP A 60 -7.64 1.77 1.24
N ASP A 61 -8.92 2.16 1.30
CA ASP A 61 -9.89 1.84 0.26
C ASP A 61 -9.57 2.55 -1.05
N ARG A 62 -9.31 3.87 -0.99
CA ARG A 62 -8.85 4.65 -2.15
C ARG A 62 -7.55 4.08 -2.74
N LEU A 63 -6.61 3.70 -1.89
CA LEU A 63 -5.36 3.09 -2.35
C LEU A 63 -5.60 1.70 -2.96
N ALA A 64 -6.49 0.88 -2.40
CA ALA A 64 -6.86 -0.42 -2.94
C ALA A 64 -7.48 -0.27 -4.34
N GLU A 65 -8.40 0.68 -4.52
CA GLU A 65 -9.00 1.00 -5.82
C GLU A 65 -7.94 1.40 -6.84
N GLN A 66 -7.06 2.35 -6.51
CA GLN A 66 -5.98 2.80 -7.40
C GLN A 66 -5.06 1.66 -7.83
N VAL A 67 -4.71 0.76 -6.90
CA VAL A 67 -3.86 -0.41 -7.17
C VAL A 67 -4.60 -1.43 -8.04
N ALA A 68 -5.87 -1.71 -7.77
CA ALA A 68 -6.69 -2.59 -8.59
C ALA A 68 -6.80 -2.06 -10.02
N ASN A 69 -7.09 -0.76 -10.18
CA ASN A 69 -7.17 -0.09 -11.47
C ASN A 69 -5.83 -0.13 -12.24
N LEU A 70 -4.70 0.01 -11.54
CA LEU A 70 -3.38 -0.19 -12.16
C LEU A 70 -3.24 -1.60 -12.74
N TYR A 71 -3.57 -2.65 -11.98
CA TYR A 71 -3.45 -4.03 -12.44
C TYR A 71 -4.45 -4.37 -13.55
N LYS A 72 -5.69 -3.83 -13.48
CA LYS A 72 -6.69 -3.87 -14.57
C LYS A 72 -6.11 -3.29 -15.84
N ARG A 73 -5.57 -2.07 -15.79
CA ARG A 73 -5.02 -1.39 -16.98
C ARG A 73 -3.84 -2.14 -17.60
N GLU A 74 -2.97 -2.71 -16.77
CA GLU A 74 -1.81 -3.45 -17.28
C GLU A 74 -2.21 -4.75 -17.99
N CYS A 75 -3.23 -5.46 -17.50
CA CYS A 75 -3.67 -6.78 -17.98
C CYS A 75 -2.50 -7.78 -18.14
N LYS A 76 -1.62 -7.91 -17.14
CA LYS A 76 -0.42 -8.77 -17.22
C LYS A 76 -0.36 -9.91 -16.20
N ARG A 77 -1.28 -9.95 -15.23
CA ARG A 77 -1.15 -10.78 -14.02
C ARG A 77 -2.47 -11.47 -13.73
N GLY A 78 -2.43 -12.70 -13.22
CA GLY A 78 -3.64 -13.38 -12.77
C GLY A 78 -4.21 -12.78 -11.49
N LEU A 79 -5.50 -13.03 -11.24
CA LEU A 79 -6.25 -12.49 -10.11
C LEU A 79 -5.64 -12.91 -8.77
N PHE A 80 -5.18 -14.17 -8.68
CA PHE A 80 -4.49 -14.68 -7.49
C PHE A 80 -3.26 -13.84 -7.13
N TYR A 81 -2.43 -13.52 -8.13
CA TYR A 81 -1.23 -12.71 -7.93
C TYR A 81 -1.58 -11.29 -7.44
N ILE A 82 -2.58 -10.67 -8.08
CA ILE A 82 -3.02 -9.32 -7.76
C ILE A 82 -3.53 -9.27 -6.32
N LYS A 83 -4.45 -10.16 -5.95
CA LYS A 83 -5.01 -10.26 -4.59
C LYS A 83 -3.91 -10.48 -3.55
N ASN A 84 -2.95 -11.38 -3.82
CA ASN A 84 -1.83 -11.62 -2.91
C ASN A 84 -0.94 -10.37 -2.75
N LYS A 85 -0.64 -9.66 -3.84
CA LYS A 85 0.17 -8.43 -3.79
C LYS A 85 -0.52 -7.30 -3.02
N MET A 86 -1.83 -7.17 -3.15
CA MET A 86 -2.62 -6.20 -2.38
C MET A 86 -2.61 -6.55 -0.88
N ARG A 87 -2.86 -7.81 -0.52
CA ARG A 87 -2.83 -8.27 0.88
C ARG A 87 -1.46 -8.13 1.55
N LEU A 88 -0.36 -8.33 0.80
CA LEU A 88 1.00 -8.08 1.31
C LEU A 88 1.24 -6.60 1.65
N ARG A 89 0.43 -5.69 1.11
CA ARG A 89 0.40 -4.27 1.47
C ARG A 89 -0.67 -3.96 2.52
N GLY A 90 -1.39 -4.94 3.05
CA GLY A 90 -2.52 -4.72 3.97
C GLY A 90 -3.75 -4.11 3.31
N LEU A 91 -3.90 -4.25 1.99
CA LEU A 91 -5.06 -3.74 1.25
C LEU A 91 -6.06 -4.86 1.00
N GLU A 92 -7.34 -4.58 1.23
CA GLU A 92 -8.43 -5.50 0.90
C GLU A 92 -8.76 -5.42 -0.60
N PRO A 93 -8.54 -6.51 -1.38
CA PRO A 93 -8.79 -6.48 -2.82
C PRO A 93 -10.28 -6.40 -3.16
N GLY A 94 -11.11 -7.11 -2.37
CA GLY A 94 -12.57 -7.18 -2.43
C GLY A 94 -13.22 -6.83 -3.77
N GLN A 95 -14.20 -5.94 -3.68
CA GLN A 95 -15.04 -5.43 -4.77
C GLN A 95 -14.26 -4.76 -5.91
N HIS A 96 -13.04 -4.27 -5.62
CA HIS A 96 -12.24 -3.53 -6.58
C HIS A 96 -11.75 -4.39 -7.75
N LEU A 97 -11.90 -5.71 -7.70
CA LEU A 97 -11.48 -6.65 -8.74
C LEU A 97 -12.61 -7.52 -9.29
N ASP A 98 -13.88 -7.23 -8.96
CA ASP A 98 -15.01 -8.08 -9.36
C ASP A 98 -15.23 -8.14 -10.88
N ASP A 99 -14.87 -7.07 -11.58
CA ASP A 99 -14.91 -6.92 -13.04
C ASP A 99 -13.58 -7.30 -13.74
N TYR A 100 -12.63 -7.92 -13.03
CA TYR A 100 -11.32 -8.26 -13.60
C TYR A 100 -11.41 -9.41 -14.61
N ASP A 101 -11.20 -9.11 -15.90
CA ASP A 101 -11.14 -10.11 -16.96
C ASP A 101 -9.76 -10.80 -17.02
N GLU A 102 -9.62 -11.88 -16.24
CA GLU A 102 -8.41 -12.70 -16.22
C GLU A 102 -8.14 -13.42 -17.56
N ARG A 103 -9.18 -13.71 -18.35
CA ARG A 103 -9.03 -14.35 -19.66
C ARG A 103 -8.37 -13.39 -20.65
N GLN A 104 -8.83 -12.15 -20.69
CA GLN A 104 -8.20 -11.11 -21.51
C GLN A 104 -6.75 -10.87 -21.10
N ALA A 105 -6.45 -10.85 -19.80
CA ALA A 105 -5.08 -10.73 -19.33
C ALA A 105 -4.19 -11.90 -19.80
N ALA A 106 -4.70 -13.15 -19.72
CA ALA A 106 -3.99 -14.33 -20.21
C ALA A 106 -3.73 -14.25 -21.72
N PHE A 107 -4.73 -13.85 -22.51
CA PHE A 107 -4.60 -13.70 -23.95
C PHE A 107 -3.52 -12.67 -24.31
N ARG A 108 -3.55 -11.47 -23.69
CA ARG A 108 -2.52 -10.43 -23.91
C ARG A 108 -1.11 -10.91 -23.56
N VAL A 109 -0.95 -11.73 -22.52
CA VAL A 109 0.35 -12.27 -22.14
C VAL A 109 0.86 -13.24 -23.21
N VAL A 110 0.00 -14.11 -23.74
CA VAL A 110 0.34 -15.04 -24.83
C VAL A 110 0.65 -14.30 -26.12
N GLN A 111 -0.20 -13.36 -26.54
CA GLN A 111 0.02 -12.54 -27.74
C GLN A 111 1.36 -11.81 -27.66
N ARG A 112 1.66 -11.13 -26.54
CA ARG A 112 2.94 -10.43 -26.38
C ARG A 112 4.15 -11.38 -26.43
N LYS A 113 4.02 -12.59 -25.88
CA LYS A 113 5.12 -13.54 -25.80
C LYS A 113 5.40 -14.25 -27.13
N TYR A 114 4.35 -14.52 -27.91
CA TYR A 114 4.44 -15.36 -29.11
C TYR A 114 4.10 -14.63 -30.42
N GLY A 115 3.70 -13.36 -30.39
CA GLY A 115 3.39 -12.56 -31.57
C GLY A 115 2.16 -13.05 -32.34
N LEU A 116 1.16 -13.57 -31.62
CA LEU A 116 -0.11 -14.00 -32.22
C LEU A 116 -1.00 -12.77 -32.40
N ASP A 117 -1.02 -12.19 -33.60
CA ASP A 117 -1.98 -11.18 -34.03
C ASP A 117 -3.35 -11.81 -34.36
#